data_AF-A0A1F8NMH2-F1
#
_entry.id   AF-A0A1F8NMH2-F1
#
_cell.length_a   1.000
_cell.length_b   1.000
_cell.length_c   1.000
_cell.angle_alpha   90.00
_cell.angle_beta   90.00
_cell.angle_gamma   90.00
#
_symmetry.space_group_name_H-M   'P 1'
#
loop_
_entity.id
_entity.type
_entity.pdbx_description
1 polymer ?
#
loop_
_entity_poly.entity_id
_entity_poly.type
_entity_poly.pdbx_seq_one_letter_code
_entity_poly.pdbx_strand_id
1 'polypeptide(L)'
;MTLPTKSPEPTMGDRTATFAARVARFLLRLLFVLVVGLGLGLAVYFGVPAVYRKYVEPVQANTERLAEVEAALAAYQEQSRADRAALDARLAQIEGQLARQTEALAGLQSEVSAHADRLEDLNEIPERLEALETDVEETATALAALEANLADAESPAQSLGRRVEMIRALEALTRARLWLIQDNLGLAADDIEFASEILAQVAEEAPEQEAAALASILDRLELAIGHLPGSAVVASDDLEIAWRQLAEAAGP
;
A
#
# COMPACT_ATOMS: atom_id res chain seq x y z
N MET A 1 160.32 -19.40 -45.82
CA MET A 1 160.32 -19.61 -44.35
C MET A 1 158.85 -19.66 -43.95
N THR A 2 158.22 -20.73 -43.51
CA THR A 2 158.63 -21.94 -42.77
C THR A 2 157.80 -23.17 -43.17
N LEU A 3 158.28 -24.33 -42.70
CA LEU A 3 158.04 -25.74 -43.03
C LEU A 3 156.65 -26.34 -42.67
N PRO A 4 156.35 -27.60 -43.11
CA PRO A 4 155.03 -28.24 -43.17
C PRO A 4 154.74 -29.24 -42.02
N THR A 5 153.47 -29.66 -41.85
CA THR A 5 153.11 -30.92 -41.13
C THR A 5 151.85 -31.61 -41.72
N LYS A 6 152.11 -32.70 -42.46
CA LYS A 6 151.49 -34.05 -42.46
C LYS A 6 149.95 -34.23 -42.27
N SER A 7 149.33 -34.84 -43.29
CA SER A 7 147.93 -35.31 -43.43
C SER A 7 147.50 -36.44 -42.46
N PRO A 8 146.18 -36.75 -42.39
CA PRO A 8 145.72 -38.00 -43.00
C PRO A 8 144.38 -37.92 -43.76
N GLU A 9 144.18 -38.90 -44.63
CA GLU A 9 143.06 -39.10 -45.56
C GLU A 9 141.69 -39.34 -44.88
N PRO A 10 140.57 -38.89 -45.47
CA PRO A 10 139.25 -39.40 -45.12
C PRO A 10 138.94 -40.70 -45.88
N THR A 11 138.83 -41.76 -45.08
CA THR A 11 138.40 -43.12 -45.41
C THR A 11 137.00 -43.17 -46.03
N MET A 12 136.83 -44.03 -47.03
CA MET A 12 135.63 -44.21 -47.86
C MET A 12 134.36 -44.70 -47.10
N GLY A 13 134.44 -44.89 -45.77
CA GLY A 13 133.34 -45.37 -44.91
C GLY A 13 132.40 -44.29 -44.34
N ASP A 14 132.75 -43.00 -44.42
CA ASP A 14 131.97 -41.91 -43.78
C ASP A 14 130.81 -41.36 -44.62
N ARG A 15 130.73 -41.74 -45.90
CA ARG A 15 129.66 -41.28 -46.81
C ARG A 15 128.37 -42.09 -46.67
N THR A 16 128.42 -43.31 -46.13
CA THR A 16 127.21 -44.13 -45.88
C THR A 16 126.61 -43.84 -44.50
N ALA A 17 127.42 -43.51 -43.49
CA ALA A 17 126.96 -43.12 -42.16
C ALA A 17 126.18 -41.80 -42.15
N THR A 18 126.62 -40.81 -42.94
CA THR A 18 125.93 -39.51 -43.07
C THR A 18 124.60 -39.60 -43.83
N PHE A 19 124.47 -40.56 -44.76
CA PHE A 19 123.21 -40.83 -45.48
C PHE A 19 122.22 -41.62 -44.60
N ALA A 20 122.69 -42.66 -43.90
CA ALA A 20 121.88 -43.45 -42.97
C ALA A 20 121.33 -42.60 -41.81
N ALA A 21 122.12 -41.69 -41.24
CA ALA A 21 121.66 -40.78 -40.20
C ALA A 21 120.60 -39.78 -40.69
N ARG A 22 120.68 -39.35 -41.96
CA ARG A 22 119.71 -38.45 -42.58
C ARG A 22 118.38 -39.16 -42.88
N VAL A 23 118.45 -40.41 -43.35
CA VAL A 23 117.28 -41.28 -43.56
C VAL A 23 116.63 -41.65 -42.22
N ALA A 24 117.40 -42.00 -41.20
CA ALA A 24 116.87 -42.31 -39.86
C ALA A 24 116.16 -41.10 -39.24
N ARG A 25 116.74 -39.89 -39.34
CA ARG A 25 116.10 -38.66 -38.87
C ARG A 25 114.82 -38.34 -39.65
N PHE A 26 114.79 -38.63 -40.95
CA PHE A 26 113.58 -38.49 -41.78
C PHE A 26 112.50 -39.50 -41.37
N LEU A 27 112.85 -40.78 -41.19
CA LEU A 27 111.94 -41.83 -40.74
C LEU A 27 111.39 -41.57 -39.34
N LEU A 28 112.22 -41.08 -38.41
CA LEU A 28 111.78 -40.75 -37.05
C LEU A 28 110.83 -39.54 -37.06
N ARG A 29 111.11 -38.54 -37.90
CA ARG A 29 110.20 -37.40 -38.12
C ARG A 29 108.88 -37.85 -38.77
N LEU A 30 108.93 -38.77 -39.74
CA LEU A 30 107.75 -39.37 -40.37
C LEU A 30 106.93 -40.17 -39.35
N LEU A 31 107.57 -41.00 -38.53
CA LEU A 31 106.94 -41.77 -37.47
C LEU A 31 106.28 -40.85 -36.44
N PHE A 32 106.97 -39.78 -36.02
CA PHE A 32 106.41 -38.81 -35.09
C PHE A 32 105.16 -38.13 -35.65
N VAL A 33 105.21 -37.68 -36.91
CA VAL A 33 104.03 -37.10 -37.58
C VAL A 33 102.91 -38.13 -37.70
N LEU A 34 103.22 -39.39 -37.96
CA LEU A 34 102.23 -40.47 -38.05
C LEU A 34 101.60 -40.78 -36.69
N VAL A 35 102.39 -40.84 -35.63
CA VAL A 35 101.90 -41.05 -34.25
C VAL A 35 101.06 -39.86 -33.78
N VAL A 36 101.49 -38.63 -34.05
CA VAL A 36 100.72 -37.42 -33.70
C VAL A 36 99.45 -37.32 -34.53
N GLY A 37 99.51 -37.62 -35.83
CA GLY A 37 98.35 -37.64 -36.71
C GLY A 37 97.34 -38.72 -36.32
N LEU A 38 97.81 -39.93 -35.97
CA LEU A 38 96.97 -41.01 -35.47
C LEU A 38 96.41 -40.69 -34.09
N GLY A 39 97.21 -40.09 -33.20
CA GLY A 39 96.79 -39.64 -31.88
C GLY A 39 95.73 -38.54 -31.95
N LEU A 40 95.91 -37.56 -32.83
CA LEU A 40 94.90 -36.52 -33.11
C LEU A 40 93.64 -37.11 -33.75
N GLY A 41 93.80 -38.03 -34.71
CA GLY A 41 92.69 -38.75 -35.33
C GLY A 41 91.87 -39.52 -34.30
N LEU A 42 92.51 -40.27 -33.40
CA LEU A 42 91.87 -40.98 -32.29
C LEU A 42 91.25 -40.01 -31.28
N ALA A 43 91.92 -38.91 -30.93
CA ALA A 43 91.41 -37.90 -30.01
C ALA A 43 90.15 -37.22 -30.56
N VAL A 44 90.08 -36.91 -31.85
CA VAL A 44 88.88 -36.36 -32.50
C VAL A 44 87.80 -37.44 -32.62
N TYR A 45 88.15 -38.64 -33.10
CA TYR A 45 87.21 -39.75 -33.33
C TYR A 45 86.55 -40.23 -32.03
N PHE A 46 87.27 -40.30 -30.92
CA PHE A 46 86.72 -40.70 -29.62
C PHE A 46 86.30 -39.51 -28.75
N GLY A 47 86.94 -38.34 -28.89
CA GLY A 47 86.63 -37.15 -28.09
C GLY A 47 85.31 -36.50 -28.48
N VAL A 48 85.02 -36.33 -29.77
CA VAL A 48 83.76 -35.71 -30.23
C VAL A 48 82.53 -36.53 -29.77
N PRO A 49 82.48 -37.87 -29.94
CA PRO A 49 81.35 -38.67 -29.45
C PRO A 49 81.26 -38.75 -27.92
N ALA A 50 82.37 -38.63 -27.19
CA ALA A 50 82.36 -38.60 -25.73
C ALA A 50 81.80 -37.27 -25.20
N VAL A 51 82.17 -36.14 -25.81
CA VAL A 51 81.64 -34.81 -25.48
C VAL A 51 80.16 -34.71 -25.86
N TYR A 52 79.76 -35.23 -27.03
CA TYR A 52 78.36 -35.22 -27.47
C TYR A 52 77.44 -35.98 -26.50
N ARG A 53 77.80 -37.21 -26.13
CA ARG A 53 77.04 -38.02 -25.14
C ARG A 53 77.03 -37.40 -23.75
N LYS A 54 78.14 -36.78 -23.32
CA LYS A 54 78.24 -36.24 -21.95
C LYS A 54 77.55 -34.88 -21.78
N TYR A 55 77.41 -34.09 -22.84
CA TYR A 55 76.91 -32.71 -22.73
C TYR A 55 75.69 -32.39 -23.60
N VAL A 56 75.55 -32.95 -24.80
CA VAL A 56 74.45 -32.58 -25.72
C VAL A 56 73.18 -33.35 -25.39
N GLU A 57 73.28 -34.65 -25.17
CA GLU A 57 72.16 -35.53 -24.82
C GLU A 57 71.43 -35.13 -23.52
N PRO A 58 72.11 -34.83 -22.39
CA PRO A 58 71.41 -34.38 -21.18
C PRO A 58 70.80 -32.98 -21.32
N VAL A 59 71.34 -32.12 -22.19
CA VAL A 59 70.76 -30.80 -22.46
C VAL A 59 69.45 -30.96 -23.24
N GLN A 60 69.39 -31.81 -24.26
CA GLN A 60 68.15 -32.08 -25.01
C GLN A 60 67.05 -32.65 -24.10
N ALA A 61 67.36 -33.66 -23.27
CA ALA A 61 66.40 -34.24 -22.32
C ALA A 61 65.93 -33.23 -21.25
N ASN A 62 66.82 -32.32 -20.80
CA ASN A 62 66.42 -31.26 -19.88
C ASN A 62 65.57 -30.18 -20.57
N THR A 63 65.83 -29.87 -21.84
CA THR A 63 65.03 -28.94 -22.63
C THR A 63 63.62 -29.48 -22.86
N GLU A 64 63.48 -30.77 -23.18
CA GLU A 64 62.17 -31.43 -23.30
C GLU A 64 61.39 -31.42 -21.98
N ARG A 65 62.03 -31.79 -20.86
CA ARG A 65 61.41 -31.70 -19.52
C ARG A 65 61.02 -30.28 -19.13
N LEU A 66 61.84 -29.29 -19.48
CA LEU A 66 61.51 -27.89 -19.20
C LEU A 66 60.28 -27.47 -20.00
N ALA A 67 60.19 -27.84 -21.28
CA ALA A 67 59.02 -27.59 -22.11
C ALA A 67 57.75 -28.28 -21.57
N GLU A 68 57.85 -29.52 -21.08
CA GLU A 68 56.75 -30.23 -20.44
C GLU A 68 56.28 -29.54 -19.15
N VAL A 69 57.22 -29.11 -18.30
CA VAL A 69 56.89 -28.38 -17.06
C VAL A 69 56.29 -27.01 -17.37
N GLU A 70 56.79 -26.28 -18.36
CA GLU A 70 56.23 -25.01 -18.82
C GLU A 70 54.79 -25.20 -19.35
N ALA A 71 54.55 -26.25 -20.14
CA ALA A 71 53.23 -26.60 -20.62
C ALA A 71 52.27 -26.97 -19.48
N ALA A 72 52.72 -27.78 -18.52
CA ALA A 72 51.95 -28.14 -17.33
C ALA A 72 51.64 -26.91 -16.46
N LEU A 73 52.60 -26.00 -16.30
CA LEU A 73 52.42 -24.75 -15.57
C LEU A 73 51.40 -23.83 -16.26
N ALA A 74 51.48 -23.71 -17.59
CA ALA A 74 50.50 -22.94 -18.37
C ALA A 74 49.09 -23.52 -18.24
N ALA A 75 48.95 -24.84 -18.34
CA ALA A 75 47.68 -25.53 -18.15
C ALA A 75 47.12 -25.34 -16.73
N TYR A 76 47.96 -25.46 -15.70
CA TYR A 76 47.57 -25.24 -14.31
C TYR A 76 47.14 -23.79 -14.03
N GLN A 77 47.85 -22.82 -14.61
CA GLN A 77 47.46 -21.42 -14.52
C GLN A 77 46.11 -21.15 -15.18
N GLU A 78 45.87 -21.76 -16.34
CA GLU A 78 44.59 -21.61 -17.05
C GLU A 78 43.44 -22.27 -16.30
N GLN A 79 43.65 -23.47 -15.77
CA GLN A 79 42.67 -24.13 -14.89
C GLN A 79 42.37 -23.28 -13.65
N SER A 80 43.40 -22.75 -12.99
CA SER A 80 43.22 -21.88 -11.81
C SER A 80 42.46 -20.60 -12.15
N ARG A 81 42.64 -20.03 -13.34
CA ARG A 81 41.86 -18.88 -13.81
C ARG A 81 40.40 -19.26 -14.06
N ALA A 82 40.17 -20.41 -14.70
CA ALA A 82 38.82 -20.92 -14.96
C ALA A 82 38.06 -21.22 -13.65
N ASP A 83 38.72 -21.84 -12.67
CA ASP A 83 38.14 -22.15 -11.36
C ASP A 83 37.78 -20.87 -10.59
N ARG A 84 38.66 -19.86 -10.61
CA ARG A 84 38.36 -18.53 -10.01
C ARG A 84 37.17 -17.87 -10.68
N ALA A 85 37.13 -17.85 -12.01
CA ALA A 85 36.00 -17.29 -12.74
C ALA A 85 34.67 -18.02 -12.43
N ALA A 86 34.71 -19.34 -12.28
CA ALA A 86 33.54 -20.14 -11.90
C ALA A 86 33.08 -19.86 -10.46
N LEU A 87 34.03 -19.67 -9.52
CA LEU A 87 33.71 -19.28 -8.14
C LEU A 87 33.12 -17.87 -8.08
N ASP A 88 33.70 -16.91 -8.81
CA ASP A 88 33.20 -15.54 -8.89
C ASP A 88 31.77 -15.50 -9.46
N ALA A 89 31.50 -16.30 -10.50
CA ALA A 89 30.15 -16.43 -11.07
C ALA A 89 29.16 -17.02 -10.04
N ARG A 90 29.57 -18.02 -9.25
CA ARG A 90 28.74 -18.60 -8.18
C ARG A 90 28.49 -17.61 -7.06
N LEU A 91 29.50 -16.84 -6.65
CA LEU A 91 29.36 -15.79 -5.63
C LEU A 91 28.36 -14.73 -6.10
N ALA A 92 28.50 -14.22 -7.32
CA ALA A 92 27.55 -13.27 -7.89
C ALA A 92 26.12 -13.82 -7.94
N GLN A 93 25.95 -15.11 -8.25
CA GLN A 93 24.64 -15.77 -8.23
C GLN A 93 24.05 -15.84 -6.82
N ILE A 94 24.85 -16.22 -5.82
CA ILE A 94 24.43 -16.31 -4.41
C ILE A 94 24.07 -14.93 -3.88
N GLU A 95 24.88 -13.91 -4.16
CA GLU A 95 24.60 -12.52 -3.80
C GLU A 95 23.28 -12.05 -4.42
N GLY A 96 23.03 -12.37 -5.69
CA GLY A 96 21.76 -12.07 -6.36
C GLY A 96 20.56 -12.86 -5.82
N GLN A 97 20.77 -14.06 -5.28
CA GLN A 97 19.72 -14.82 -4.58
C GLN A 97 19.44 -14.22 -3.20
N LEU A 98 20.48 -13.86 -2.46
CA LEU A 98 20.38 -13.23 -1.14
C LEU A 98 19.64 -11.90 -1.24
N ALA A 99 19.99 -11.04 -2.21
CA ALA A 99 19.31 -9.77 -2.45
C ALA A 99 17.80 -9.97 -2.68
N ARG A 100 17.41 -10.93 -3.52
CA ARG A 100 16.00 -11.26 -3.77
C ARG A 100 15.28 -11.81 -2.54
N GLN A 101 15.96 -12.62 -1.73
CA GLN A 101 15.41 -13.12 -0.47
C GLN A 101 15.21 -11.99 0.55
N THR A 102 16.16 -11.06 0.66
CA THR A 102 16.02 -9.88 1.52
C THR A 102 14.85 -9.01 1.08
N GLU A 103 14.68 -8.79 -0.22
CA GLU A 103 13.54 -8.04 -0.77
C GLU A 103 12.21 -8.76 -0.49
N ALA A 104 12.15 -10.09 -0.68
CA ALA A 104 10.96 -10.87 -0.37
C ALA A 104 10.61 -10.85 1.13
N LEU A 105 11.61 -10.91 2.02
CA LEU A 105 11.41 -10.81 3.46
C LEU A 105 10.92 -9.42 3.86
N ALA A 106 11.45 -8.35 3.26
CA ALA A 106 10.97 -7.00 3.49
C ALA A 106 9.51 -6.84 3.03
N GLY A 107 9.15 -7.43 1.89
CA GLY A 107 7.77 -7.48 1.40
C GLY A 107 6.83 -8.20 2.37
N LEU A 108 7.20 -9.41 2.81
CA LEU A 108 6.42 -10.18 3.80
C LEU A 108 6.29 -9.45 5.13
N GLN A 109 7.34 -8.77 5.60
CA GLN A 109 7.29 -7.98 6.82
C GLN A 109 6.29 -6.82 6.69
N SER A 110 6.28 -6.15 5.53
CA SER A 110 5.29 -5.11 5.25
C SER A 110 3.86 -5.67 5.21
N GLU A 111 3.65 -6.84 4.63
CA GLU A 111 2.33 -7.49 4.61
C GLU A 111 1.87 -7.87 6.02
N VAL A 112 2.77 -8.41 6.85
CA VAL A 112 2.47 -8.75 8.25
C VAL A 112 2.10 -7.50 9.05
N SER A 113 2.81 -6.38 8.88
CA SER A 113 2.45 -5.11 9.51
C SER A 113 1.07 -4.63 9.05
N ALA A 114 0.80 -4.63 7.74
CA ALA A 114 -0.51 -4.23 7.22
C ALA A 114 -1.65 -5.18 7.65
N HIS A 115 -1.36 -6.43 7.97
CA HIS A 115 -2.32 -7.36 8.55
C HIS A 115 -2.53 -7.13 10.05
N ALA A 116 -1.48 -6.76 10.79
CA ALA A 116 -1.58 -6.38 12.19
C ALA A 116 -2.46 -5.13 12.36
N ASP A 117 -2.24 -4.09 11.56
CA ASP A 117 -3.05 -2.86 11.58
C ASP A 117 -4.53 -3.18 11.28
N ARG A 118 -4.81 -4.04 10.29
CA ARG A 118 -6.18 -4.48 9.99
C ARG A 118 -6.83 -5.27 11.13
N LEU A 119 -6.06 -6.06 11.89
CA LEU A 119 -6.58 -6.76 13.05
C LEU A 119 -6.88 -5.82 14.21
N GLU A 120 -6.08 -4.76 14.36
CA GLU A 120 -6.35 -3.68 15.31
C GLU A 120 -7.67 -2.96 14.97
N ASP A 121 -7.85 -2.56 13.71
CA ASP A 121 -9.11 -1.96 13.23
C ASP A 121 -10.33 -2.86 13.50
N LEU A 122 -10.20 -4.17 13.26
CA LEU A 122 -11.27 -5.14 13.53
C LEU A 122 -11.58 -5.28 15.03
N ASN A 123 -10.59 -5.10 15.89
CA ASN A 123 -10.77 -5.13 17.34
C ASN A 123 -11.45 -3.86 17.89
N GLU A 124 -11.47 -2.75 17.13
CA GLU A 124 -12.20 -1.53 17.49
C GLU A 124 -13.70 -1.57 17.13
N ILE A 125 -14.09 -2.45 16.19
CA ILE A 125 -15.49 -2.56 15.74
C ILE A 125 -16.49 -2.81 16.90
N PRO A 126 -16.22 -3.67 17.90
CA PRO A 126 -17.12 -3.89 19.01
C PRO A 126 -17.43 -2.60 19.80
N GLU A 127 -16.42 -1.77 20.07
CA GLU A 127 -16.60 -0.50 20.78
C GLU A 127 -17.44 0.48 19.95
N ARG A 128 -17.20 0.56 18.64
CA ARG A 128 -18.01 1.37 17.72
C ARG A 128 -19.46 0.88 17.64
N LEU A 129 -19.67 -0.43 17.72
CA LEU A 129 -21.00 -1.02 17.71
C LEU A 129 -21.75 -0.73 19.00
N GLU A 130 -21.09 -0.85 20.16
CA GLU A 130 -21.67 -0.50 21.47
C GLU A 130 -22.05 0.99 21.55
N ALA A 131 -21.19 1.87 21.03
CA ALA A 131 -21.49 3.30 20.93
C ALA A 131 -22.72 3.55 20.02
N LEU A 132 -22.79 2.89 18.87
CA LEU A 132 -23.92 3.04 17.95
C LEU A 132 -25.23 2.48 18.53
N GLU A 133 -25.17 1.36 19.25
CA GLU A 133 -26.33 0.80 19.96
C GLU A 133 -26.85 1.80 21.00
N THR A 134 -25.94 2.42 21.76
CA THR A 134 -26.29 3.47 22.73
C THR A 134 -26.95 4.69 22.06
N ASP A 135 -26.39 5.18 20.96
CA ASP A 135 -26.95 6.30 20.19
C ASP A 135 -28.36 5.98 19.66
N VAL A 136 -28.58 4.74 19.21
CA VAL A 136 -29.90 4.28 18.73
C VAL A 136 -30.91 4.25 19.88
N GLU A 137 -30.52 3.78 21.06
CA GLU A 137 -31.40 3.79 22.24
C GLU A 137 -31.74 5.22 22.71
N GLU A 138 -30.77 6.12 22.71
CA GLU A 138 -30.98 7.53 23.08
C GLU A 138 -31.93 8.22 22.09
N THR A 139 -31.70 8.03 20.79
CA THR A 139 -32.57 8.61 19.74
C THR A 139 -33.98 8.04 19.78
N ALA A 140 -34.16 6.75 20.04
CA ALA A 140 -35.48 6.14 20.24
C ALA A 140 -36.21 6.74 21.44
N THR A 141 -35.50 6.96 22.55
CA THR A 141 -36.05 7.59 23.75
C THR A 141 -36.46 9.04 23.50
N ALA A 142 -35.61 9.80 22.79
CA ALA A 142 -35.89 11.18 22.42
C ALA A 142 -37.11 11.29 21.48
N LEU A 143 -37.24 10.36 20.53
CA LEU A 143 -38.38 10.31 19.62
C LEU A 143 -39.67 10.02 20.37
N ALA A 144 -39.68 9.02 21.26
CA ALA A 144 -40.84 8.69 22.08
C ALA A 144 -41.28 9.89 22.96
N ALA A 145 -40.32 10.63 23.52
CA ALA A 145 -40.62 11.84 24.28
C ALA A 145 -41.21 12.96 23.40
N LEU A 146 -40.69 13.12 22.17
CA LEU A 146 -41.23 14.10 21.22
C LEU A 146 -42.65 13.73 20.77
N GLU A 147 -42.90 12.45 20.49
CA GLU A 147 -44.23 11.94 20.14
C GLU A 147 -45.24 12.17 21.27
N ALA A 148 -44.85 11.92 22.52
CA ALA A 148 -45.69 12.21 23.69
C ALA A 148 -46.01 13.72 23.79
N ASN A 149 -45.01 14.58 23.63
CA ASN A 149 -45.22 16.03 23.65
C ASN A 149 -46.12 16.52 22.50
N LEU A 150 -46.02 15.91 21.32
CA LEU A 150 -46.89 16.23 20.18
C LEU A 150 -48.32 15.69 20.33
N ALA A 151 -48.50 14.56 21.03
CA ALA A 151 -49.81 14.03 21.33
C ALA A 151 -50.56 14.89 22.36
N ASP A 152 -49.85 15.44 23.34
CA ASP A 152 -50.42 16.29 24.39
C ASP A 152 -50.59 17.76 23.98
N ALA A 153 -49.84 18.23 22.98
CA ALA A 153 -49.92 19.60 22.50
C ALA A 153 -51.05 19.76 21.46
N GLU A 154 -52.12 20.45 21.84
CA GLU A 154 -53.08 20.99 20.89
C GLU A 154 -52.35 21.79 19.80
N SER A 155 -52.54 21.41 18.53
CA SER A 155 -51.81 22.08 17.45
C SER A 155 -52.30 23.53 17.31
N PRO A 156 -51.40 24.51 17.09
CA PRO A 156 -51.81 25.90 16.83
C PRO A 156 -52.79 26.04 15.67
N ALA A 157 -52.80 25.10 14.73
CA ALA A 157 -53.76 25.07 13.63
C ALA A 157 -55.18 24.69 14.10
N GLN A 158 -55.32 23.73 15.02
CA GLN A 158 -56.60 23.34 15.60
C GLN A 158 -57.19 24.46 16.45
N SER A 159 -56.39 25.12 17.29
CA SER A 159 -56.86 26.23 18.12
C SER A 159 -57.28 27.45 17.28
N LEU A 160 -56.55 27.76 16.20
CA LEU A 160 -56.95 28.78 15.24
C LEU A 160 -58.24 28.39 14.48
N GLY A 161 -58.37 27.12 14.09
CA GLY A 161 -59.57 26.59 13.44
C GLY A 161 -60.83 26.78 14.29
N ARG A 162 -60.77 26.39 15.57
CA ARG A 162 -61.91 26.60 16.50
C ARG A 162 -62.26 28.07 16.68
N ARG A 163 -61.27 28.96 16.83
CA ARG A 163 -61.53 30.41 16.92
C ARG A 163 -62.25 30.95 15.68
N VAL A 164 -61.89 30.49 14.49
CA VAL A 164 -62.57 30.88 13.24
C VAL A 164 -64.03 30.44 13.25
N GLU A 165 -64.31 29.20 13.66
CA GLU A 165 -65.69 28.69 13.75
C GLU A 165 -66.50 29.44 14.83
N MET A 166 -65.90 29.79 15.98
CA MET A 166 -66.55 30.63 16.98
C MET A 166 -66.89 32.03 16.46
N ILE A 167 -65.99 32.66 15.68
CA ILE A 167 -66.26 33.95 15.03
C ILE A 167 -67.40 33.82 14.02
N ARG A 168 -67.47 32.72 13.28
CA ARG A 168 -68.55 32.44 12.33
C ARG A 168 -69.90 32.27 13.03
N ALA A 169 -69.93 31.56 14.16
CA ALA A 169 -71.11 31.47 15.00
C ALA A 169 -71.50 32.86 15.57
N LEU A 170 -70.53 33.66 16.00
CA LEU A 170 -70.79 35.02 16.49
C LEU A 170 -71.39 35.93 15.40
N GLU A 171 -70.94 35.81 14.15
CA GLU A 171 -71.52 36.50 13.00
C GLU A 171 -72.99 36.10 12.81
N ALA A 172 -73.28 34.79 12.80
CA ALA A 172 -74.64 34.27 12.67
C ALA A 172 -75.56 34.79 13.78
N LEU A 173 -75.12 34.76 15.05
CA LEU A 173 -75.88 35.34 16.17
C LEU A 173 -76.10 36.85 16.01
N THR A 174 -75.11 37.58 15.50
CA THR A 174 -75.25 39.02 15.24
C THR A 174 -76.32 39.28 14.17
N ARG A 175 -76.37 38.42 13.15
CA ARG A 175 -77.40 38.47 12.09
C ARG A 175 -78.78 38.08 12.63
N ALA A 176 -78.88 37.04 13.47
CA ALA A 176 -80.11 36.66 14.16
C ALA A 176 -80.69 37.82 14.99
N ARG A 177 -79.85 38.55 15.72
CA ARG A 177 -80.26 39.74 16.49
C ARG A 177 -80.85 40.82 15.58
N LEU A 178 -80.24 41.05 14.42
CA LEU A 178 -80.77 41.98 13.42
C LEU A 178 -82.14 41.53 12.90
N TRP A 179 -82.32 40.23 12.63
CA TRP A 179 -83.59 39.68 12.19
C TRP A 179 -84.70 39.82 13.24
N LEU A 180 -84.39 39.62 14.53
CA LEU A 180 -85.34 39.87 15.62
C LEU A 180 -85.80 41.34 15.67
N ILE A 181 -84.89 42.30 15.46
CA ILE A 181 -85.24 43.73 15.41
C ILE A 181 -86.16 44.05 14.22
N GLN A 182 -86.00 43.32 13.11
CA GLN A 182 -86.80 43.47 11.90
C GLN A 182 -88.08 42.64 11.90
N ASP A 183 -88.41 41.97 13.01
CA ASP A 183 -89.56 41.06 13.16
C ASP A 183 -89.55 39.89 12.14
N ASN A 184 -88.36 39.50 11.68
CA ASN A 184 -88.17 38.36 10.78
C ASN A 184 -87.76 37.10 11.57
N LEU A 185 -88.70 36.57 12.33
CA LEU A 185 -88.44 35.53 13.34
C LEU A 185 -87.98 34.19 12.75
N GLY A 186 -88.38 33.88 11.51
CA GLY A 186 -87.95 32.66 10.81
C GLY A 186 -86.45 32.69 10.50
N LEU A 187 -85.98 33.78 9.86
CA LEU A 187 -84.54 33.94 9.59
C LEU A 187 -83.71 34.07 10.87
N ALA A 188 -84.29 34.65 11.93
CA ALA A 188 -83.65 34.66 13.24
C ALA A 188 -83.44 33.24 13.78
N ALA A 189 -84.48 32.39 13.73
CA ALA A 189 -84.38 31.00 14.17
C ALA A 189 -83.34 30.21 13.35
N ASP A 190 -83.36 30.35 12.02
CA ASP A 190 -82.41 29.69 11.12
C ASP A 190 -80.94 30.05 11.49
N ASP A 191 -80.67 31.33 11.74
CA ASP A 191 -79.33 31.80 12.11
C ASP A 191 -78.89 31.35 13.52
N ILE A 192 -79.83 31.17 14.46
CA ILE A 192 -79.54 30.64 15.81
C ILE A 192 -79.26 29.13 15.75
N GLU A 193 -80.03 28.38 14.96
CA GLU A 193 -79.79 26.95 14.74
C GLU A 193 -78.43 26.73 14.10
N PHE A 194 -78.12 27.48 13.05
CA PHE A 194 -76.82 27.42 12.37
C PHE A 194 -75.64 27.72 13.31
N ALA A 195 -75.76 28.75 14.15
CA ALA A 195 -74.75 29.04 15.16
C ALA A 195 -74.62 27.89 16.19
N SER A 196 -75.75 27.29 16.60
CA SER A 196 -75.75 26.19 17.57
C SER A 196 -75.07 24.94 17.01
N GLU A 197 -75.30 24.60 15.74
CA GLU A 197 -74.63 23.48 15.08
C GLU A 197 -73.11 23.65 15.05
N ILE A 198 -72.63 24.85 14.67
CA ILE A 198 -71.19 25.15 14.66
C ILE A 198 -70.60 25.01 16.06
N LEU A 199 -71.23 25.61 17.06
CA LEU A 199 -70.71 25.59 18.43
C LEU A 199 -70.74 24.19 19.05
N ALA A 200 -71.73 23.36 18.72
CA ALA A 200 -71.78 21.96 19.14
C ALA A 200 -70.60 21.18 18.56
N GLN A 201 -70.30 21.35 17.27
CA GLN A 201 -69.14 20.71 16.64
C GLN A 201 -67.82 21.18 17.28
N VAL A 202 -67.68 22.48 17.52
CA VAL A 202 -66.49 23.04 18.18
C VAL A 202 -66.33 22.48 19.60
N ALA A 203 -67.43 22.27 20.33
CA ALA A 203 -67.40 21.74 21.69
C ALA A 203 -66.95 20.27 21.77
N GLU A 204 -67.19 19.45 20.73
CA GLU A 204 -66.74 18.04 20.70
C GLU A 204 -65.20 17.91 20.65
N GLU A 205 -64.54 18.86 20.00
CA GLU A 205 -63.09 18.86 19.77
C GLU A 205 -62.35 19.80 20.73
N ALA A 206 -63.07 20.49 21.62
CA ALA A 206 -62.50 21.45 22.55
C ALA A 206 -61.99 20.80 23.84
N PRO A 207 -60.97 21.38 24.49
CA PRO A 207 -60.58 21.02 25.85
C PRO A 207 -61.76 21.11 26.83
N GLU A 208 -61.77 20.29 27.88
CA GLU A 208 -62.89 20.13 28.82
C GLU A 208 -63.44 21.47 29.38
N GLN A 209 -62.55 22.44 29.64
CA GLN A 209 -62.92 23.76 30.17
C GLN A 209 -63.63 24.64 29.13
N GLU A 210 -63.16 24.59 27.87
CA GLU A 210 -63.74 25.34 26.75
C GLU A 210 -65.07 24.71 26.31
N ALA A 211 -65.14 23.37 26.27
CA ALA A 211 -66.38 22.62 26.00
C ALA A 211 -67.47 22.94 27.04
N ALA A 212 -67.13 23.04 28.33
CA ALA A 212 -68.09 23.41 29.38
C ALA A 212 -68.64 24.84 29.22
N ALA A 213 -67.79 25.78 28.78
CA ALA A 213 -68.23 27.15 28.49
C ALA A 213 -69.19 27.19 27.29
N LEU A 214 -68.89 26.43 26.23
CA LEU A 214 -69.73 26.33 25.04
C LEU A 214 -71.08 25.66 25.34
N ALA A 215 -71.12 24.65 26.22
CA ALA A 215 -72.36 24.01 26.64
C ALA A 215 -73.35 25.02 27.26
N SER A 216 -72.86 25.91 28.13
CA SER A 216 -73.68 26.99 28.71
C SER A 216 -74.24 27.94 27.64
N ILE A 217 -73.48 28.19 26.56
CA ILE A 217 -73.92 29.04 25.45
C ILE A 217 -74.99 28.30 24.63
N LEU A 218 -74.77 27.02 24.32
CA LEU A 218 -75.72 26.18 23.59
C LEU A 218 -77.07 26.08 24.31
N ASP A 219 -77.07 25.86 25.62
CA ASP A 219 -78.30 25.84 26.44
C ASP A 219 -79.09 27.16 26.30
N ARG A 220 -78.38 28.30 26.23
CA ARG A 220 -79.00 29.62 26.05
C ARG A 220 -79.56 29.82 24.65
N LEU A 221 -78.89 29.31 23.61
CA LEU A 221 -79.38 29.36 22.24
C LEU A 221 -80.62 28.47 22.07
N GLU A 222 -80.66 27.31 22.71
CA GLU A 222 -81.84 26.43 22.71
C GLU A 222 -83.05 27.12 23.39
N LEU A 223 -82.83 27.80 24.51
CA LEU A 223 -83.88 28.62 25.15
C LEU A 223 -84.36 29.74 24.22
N ALA A 224 -83.44 30.45 23.56
CA ALA A 224 -83.79 31.51 22.62
C ALA A 224 -84.65 31.00 21.45
N ILE A 225 -84.31 29.85 20.86
CA ILE A 225 -85.12 29.19 19.82
C ILE A 225 -86.48 28.77 20.39
N GLY A 226 -86.53 28.16 21.57
CA GLY A 226 -87.78 27.71 22.20
C GLY A 226 -88.77 28.83 22.51
N HIS A 227 -88.26 30.07 22.69
CA HIS A 227 -89.08 31.27 22.86
C HIS A 227 -89.65 31.82 21.54
N LEU A 228 -89.18 31.37 20.37
CA LEU A 228 -89.69 31.81 19.08
C LEU A 228 -90.82 30.89 18.57
N PRO A 229 -91.88 31.45 17.95
CA PRO A 229 -92.19 32.88 17.78
C PRO A 229 -92.96 33.49 18.97
N GLY A 230 -93.23 32.71 20.03
CA GLY A 230 -94.18 33.07 21.09
C GLY A 230 -93.80 34.29 21.95
N SER A 231 -92.51 34.57 22.11
CA SER A 231 -91.97 35.65 22.92
C SER A 231 -90.63 36.18 22.40
N ALA A 232 -90.66 36.93 21.29
CA ALA A 232 -89.47 37.48 20.63
C ALA A 232 -88.58 38.36 21.55
N VAL A 233 -89.16 39.07 22.52
CA VAL A 233 -88.40 39.88 23.49
C VAL A 233 -87.54 38.98 24.39
N VAL A 234 -88.10 37.88 24.90
CA VAL A 234 -87.38 36.93 25.76
C VAL A 234 -86.31 36.18 24.96
N ALA A 235 -86.63 35.79 23.72
CA ALA A 235 -85.66 35.21 22.79
C ALA A 235 -84.47 36.16 22.55
N SER A 236 -84.74 37.46 22.38
CA SER A 236 -83.69 38.47 22.20
C SER A 236 -82.79 38.62 23.43
N ASP A 237 -83.34 38.52 24.64
CA ASP A 237 -82.56 38.60 25.88
C ASP A 237 -81.64 37.38 26.05
N ASP A 238 -82.15 36.17 25.82
CA ASP A 238 -81.33 34.95 25.87
C ASP A 238 -80.25 34.94 24.78
N LEU A 239 -80.59 35.39 23.57
CA LEU A 239 -79.65 35.52 22.46
C LEU A 239 -78.53 36.53 22.75
N GLU A 240 -78.86 37.65 23.40
CA GLU A 240 -77.89 38.66 23.82
C GLU A 240 -76.90 38.10 24.84
N ILE A 241 -77.38 37.30 25.80
CA ILE A 241 -76.55 36.65 26.82
C ILE A 241 -75.58 35.67 26.14
N ALA A 242 -76.11 34.79 25.28
CA ALA A 242 -75.31 33.82 24.54
C ALA A 242 -74.25 34.50 23.66
N TRP A 243 -74.62 35.58 22.97
CA TRP A 243 -73.71 36.35 22.12
C TRP A 243 -72.55 36.97 22.93
N ARG A 244 -72.82 37.55 24.10
CA ARG A 244 -71.75 38.12 24.95
C ARG A 244 -70.79 37.05 25.47
N GLN A 245 -71.34 35.92 25.92
CA GLN A 245 -70.55 34.79 26.40
C GLN A 245 -69.66 34.23 25.28
N LEU A 246 -70.19 34.11 24.06
CA LEU A 246 -69.39 33.68 22.92
C LEU A 246 -68.34 34.70 22.50
N ALA A 247 -68.65 36.00 22.55
CA ALA A 247 -67.69 37.06 22.23
C ALA A 247 -66.51 37.07 23.22
N GLU A 248 -66.77 36.78 24.50
CA GLU A 248 -65.74 36.62 25.53
C GLU A 248 -64.90 35.37 25.28
N ALA A 249 -65.53 34.24 24.93
CA ALA A 249 -64.83 32.99 24.62
C ALA A 249 -63.99 33.04 23.33
N ALA A 250 -64.45 33.78 22.31
CA ALA A 250 -63.77 33.92 21.02
C ALA A 250 -62.70 35.03 20.99
N GLY A 251 -62.66 35.87 22.03
CA GLY A 251 -61.71 36.98 22.16
C GLY A 251 -60.25 36.53 22.36
N PRO A 252 -59.27 37.44 22.16
CA PRO A 252 -57.86 37.16 22.45
C PRO A 252 -57.59 36.88 23.93
#